data_AF-A0A954K9E6-F1
#
_entry.id   AF-A0A954K9E6-F1
#
_cell.length_a   1.000
_cell.length_b   1.000
_cell.length_c   1.000
_cell.angle_alpha   90.00
_cell.angle_beta   90.00
_cell.angle_gamma   90.00
#
_symmetry.space_group_name_H-M   'P 1'
#
loop_
_entity.id
_entity.type
_entity.pdbx_description
1 polymer ?
#
loop_
_entity_poly.entity_id
_entity_poly.type
_entity_poly.pdbx_seq_one_letter_code
_entity_poly.pdbx_strand_id
1 'polypeptide(L)'
;MKLSPLSILSLMLITLSMHACSKLEGHSDVEQHEEHHPQHKIIVTSPMKKDVVSTQQYVCQIHSYRHIEVRALESGYLEEIPVKEGQSVKAGSTMFRILPTLYEARLNAEKAEVSLAQIEYDNTERLYNQKVVAKPEVALAEAKLAKVTARMQLTQAELDFAT
;
A
#
# COMPACT_ATOMS: atom_id res chain seq x y z
N MET A 1 -4.85 -80.35 -6.20
CA MET A 1 -4.71 -81.70 -5.59
C MET A 1 -3.72 -81.55 -4.45
N LYS A 2 -4.02 -81.76 -3.16
CA LYS A 2 -4.95 -82.68 -2.51
C LYS A 2 -5.41 -82.03 -1.19
N LEU A 3 -6.71 -81.86 -0.97
CA LEU A 3 -7.24 -81.71 0.40
C LEU A 3 -7.36 -83.11 1.02
N SER A 4 -7.09 -83.16 2.31
CA SER A 4 -6.76 -84.30 3.15
C SER A 4 -7.99 -85.08 3.66
N PRO A 5 -7.81 -86.33 4.12
CA PRO A 5 -8.88 -87.34 4.19
C PRO A 5 -9.91 -87.16 5.32
N LEU A 6 -9.86 -86.06 6.08
CA LEU A 6 -10.90 -85.74 7.08
C LEU A 6 -12.19 -85.18 6.45
N SER A 7 -12.09 -84.59 5.24
CA SER A 7 -13.25 -84.00 4.55
C SER A 7 -14.16 -85.02 3.87
N ILE A 8 -13.75 -86.30 3.80
CA ILE A 8 -14.53 -87.39 3.19
C ILE A 8 -15.45 -88.05 4.23
N LEU A 9 -15.10 -87.99 5.53
CA LEU A 9 -15.84 -88.65 6.60
C LEU A 9 -17.11 -87.88 7.02
N SER A 10 -17.15 -86.55 6.82
CA SER A 10 -18.36 -85.73 7.02
C SER A 10 -19.36 -85.82 5.86
N LEU A 11 -18.92 -86.25 4.67
CA LEU A 11 -19.75 -86.30 3.46
C LEU A 11 -20.45 -87.66 3.27
N MET A 12 -20.16 -88.63 4.14
CA MET A 12 -20.68 -90.01 4.07
C MET A 12 -21.79 -90.30 5.10
N LEU A 13 -22.09 -89.37 6.02
CA LEU A 13 -23.12 -89.55 7.05
C LEU A 13 -24.50 -88.96 6.68
N ILE A 14 -24.58 -88.18 5.60
CA ILE A 14 -25.83 -87.55 5.14
C ILE A 14 -26.52 -88.40 4.05
N THR A 15 -25.85 -89.43 3.53
CA THR A 15 -26.39 -90.36 2.51
C THR A 15 -27.26 -91.49 3.07
N LEU A 16 -27.70 -91.42 4.33
CA LEU A 16 -28.50 -92.47 5.00
C LEU A 16 -29.97 -92.08 5.27
N SER A 17 -30.51 -91.06 4.61
CA SER A 17 -31.93 -90.65 4.79
C SER A 17 -32.85 -90.92 3.61
N MET A 18 -32.45 -91.72 2.62
CA MET A 18 -33.40 -92.32 1.66
C MET A 18 -33.56 -93.81 1.94
N HIS A 19 -34.77 -94.22 2.32
CA HIS A 19 -35.58 -95.29 1.69
C HIS A 19 -36.70 -95.76 2.63
N ALA A 20 -37.81 -95.02 2.65
CA ALA A 20 -39.15 -95.52 2.95
C ALA A 20 -40.14 -94.58 2.24
N CYS A 21 -40.41 -94.79 0.94
CA CYS A 21 -41.66 -95.37 0.41
C CYS A 21 -42.92 -94.95 1.17
N SER A 22 -44.02 -94.49 0.58
CA SER A 22 -44.41 -94.12 -0.79
C SER A 22 -45.88 -93.70 -0.70
N LYS A 23 -46.30 -92.77 -1.58
CA LYS A 23 -47.68 -92.56 -2.06
C LYS A 23 -48.54 -91.52 -1.32
N LEU A 24 -48.72 -90.36 -1.96
CA LEU A 24 -50.03 -89.75 -2.27
C LEU A 24 -49.82 -88.54 -3.20
N GLU A 25 -50.70 -88.45 -4.19
CA GLU A 25 -50.62 -87.60 -5.38
C GLU A 25 -50.61 -86.08 -5.10
N GLY A 26 -49.91 -85.34 -5.95
CA GLY A 26 -49.97 -83.88 -6.03
C GLY A 26 -49.22 -83.39 -7.26
N HIS A 27 -49.98 -82.89 -8.23
CA HIS A 27 -49.64 -82.63 -9.62
C HIS A 27 -48.92 -81.27 -9.81
N SER A 28 -48.24 -81.14 -10.96
CA SER A 28 -48.00 -79.93 -11.77
C SER A 28 -46.94 -78.87 -11.36
N ASP A 29 -45.93 -78.82 -12.24
CA ASP A 29 -45.42 -77.65 -12.96
C ASP A 29 -44.53 -76.61 -12.25
N VAL A 30 -43.26 -76.63 -12.65
CA VAL A 30 -42.27 -75.57 -12.43
C VAL A 30 -42.56 -74.45 -13.42
N GLU A 31 -43.25 -73.39 -12.99
CA GLU A 31 -43.31 -72.13 -13.73
C GLU A 31 -42.10 -71.26 -13.43
N GLN A 32 -41.36 -70.89 -14.48
CA GLN A 32 -40.37 -69.83 -14.44
C GLN A 32 -41.10 -68.48 -14.39
N HIS A 33 -41.10 -67.83 -13.23
CA HIS A 33 -41.51 -66.43 -13.11
C HIS A 33 -40.33 -65.53 -13.53
N GLU A 34 -40.40 -64.95 -14.73
CA GLU A 34 -39.71 -63.68 -15.00
C GLU A 34 -40.41 -62.58 -14.21
N GLU A 35 -39.76 -62.06 -13.16
CA GLU A 35 -40.23 -60.84 -12.51
C GLU A 35 -39.99 -59.63 -13.41
N HIS A 36 -41.04 -59.20 -14.10
CA HIS A 36 -41.05 -57.96 -14.88
C HIS A 36 -41.21 -56.75 -13.93
N HIS A 37 -40.11 -56.24 -13.39
CA HIS A 37 -40.13 -54.98 -12.63
C HIS A 37 -40.63 -53.82 -13.53
N PRO A 38 -41.53 -52.94 -13.05
CA PRO A 38 -42.02 -51.81 -13.83
C PRO A 38 -40.83 -50.92 -14.20
N GLN A 39 -40.59 -50.75 -15.51
CA GLN A 39 -39.51 -49.90 -16.01
C GLN A 39 -39.82 -48.44 -15.64
N HIS A 40 -39.17 -47.97 -14.59
CA HIS A 40 -39.24 -46.56 -14.20
C HIS A 40 -38.48 -45.74 -15.24
N LYS A 41 -39.17 -44.87 -15.96
CA LYS A 41 -38.57 -44.01 -16.99
C LYS A 41 -37.71 -42.94 -16.33
N ILE A 42 -36.40 -43.11 -16.37
CA ILE A 42 -35.44 -42.13 -15.84
C ILE A 42 -35.14 -41.10 -16.93
N ILE A 43 -35.41 -39.83 -16.65
CA ILE A 43 -35.03 -38.72 -17.53
C ILE A 43 -33.57 -38.39 -17.27
N VAL A 44 -32.73 -38.51 -18.28
CA VAL A 44 -31.29 -38.20 -18.23
C VAL A 44 -30.97 -36.99 -19.08
N THR A 45 -29.91 -36.27 -18.70
CA THR A 45 -29.35 -35.16 -19.47
C THR A 45 -27.83 -35.29 -19.55
N SER A 46 -27.20 -34.61 -20.50
CA SER A 46 -25.75 -34.66 -20.74
C SER A 46 -25.08 -33.36 -20.27
N PRO A 47 -23.92 -33.43 -19.59
CA PRO A 47 -23.22 -32.24 -19.16
C PRO A 47 -22.70 -31.46 -20.37
N MET A 48 -22.96 -30.15 -20.39
CA MET A 48 -22.38 -29.24 -21.38
C MET A 48 -21.28 -28.41 -20.72
N LYS A 49 -20.10 -28.41 -21.35
CA LYS A 49 -19.00 -27.54 -20.92
C LYS A 49 -19.28 -26.14 -21.46
N LYS A 50 -19.39 -25.18 -20.56
CA LYS A 50 -19.55 -23.77 -20.90
C LYS A 50 -18.63 -22.96 -20.01
N ASP A 51 -17.96 -21.98 -20.60
CA ASP A 51 -17.14 -21.05 -19.84
C ASP A 51 -18.05 -20.16 -19.00
N VAL A 52 -17.72 -20.06 -17.72
CA VAL A 52 -18.44 -19.23 -16.75
C VAL A 52 -17.44 -18.32 -16.04
N VAL A 53 -17.83 -17.07 -15.84
CA VAL A 53 -17.03 -16.13 -15.05
C VAL A 53 -17.33 -16.39 -13.58
N SER A 54 -16.30 -16.73 -12.80
CA SER A 54 -16.39 -16.88 -11.36
C SER A 54 -15.93 -15.59 -10.68
N THR A 55 -16.84 -14.94 -9.97
CA THR A 55 -16.56 -13.70 -9.23
C THR A 55 -16.41 -14.01 -7.75
N GLN A 56 -15.25 -13.70 -7.18
CA GLN A 56 -15.01 -13.76 -5.74
C GLN A 56 -15.11 -12.36 -5.13
N GLN A 57 -15.75 -12.24 -3.97
CA GLN A 57 -15.79 -11.01 -3.20
C GLN A 57 -14.70 -11.02 -2.15
N TYR A 58 -13.96 -9.92 -2.05
CA TYR A 58 -12.93 -9.71 -1.05
C TYR A 58 -13.23 -8.45 -0.25
N VAL A 59 -12.96 -8.50 1.05
CA VAL A 59 -12.94 -7.31 1.90
C VAL A 59 -11.60 -6.59 1.71
N CYS A 60 -11.63 -5.26 1.68
CA CYS A 60 -10.42 -4.46 1.60
C CYS A 60 -10.52 -3.23 2.51
N GLN A 61 -9.37 -2.68 2.84
CA GLN A 61 -9.26 -1.42 3.56
C GLN A 61 -8.77 -0.34 2.59
N ILE A 62 -9.49 0.77 2.55
CA ILE A 62 -9.11 1.92 1.74
C ILE A 62 -8.05 2.71 2.50
N HIS A 63 -6.95 3.00 1.82
CA HIS A 63 -5.86 3.81 2.33
C HIS A 63 -5.67 5.04 1.44
N SER A 64 -5.20 6.13 2.05
CA SER A 64 -4.80 7.31 1.29
C SER A 64 -3.69 6.96 0.33
N TYR A 65 -3.81 7.37 -0.94
CA TYR A 65 -2.74 7.20 -1.91
C TYR A 65 -1.46 7.95 -1.49
N ARG A 66 -1.62 9.13 -0.88
CA ARG A 66 -0.55 9.90 -0.23
C ARG A 66 -1.10 10.52 1.05
N HIS A 67 -0.36 10.39 2.13
CA HIS A 67 -0.61 11.07 3.40
C HIS A 67 0.61 11.93 3.69
N ILE A 68 0.42 13.26 3.77
CA ILE A 68 1.50 14.24 3.94
C ILE A 68 1.20 15.03 5.19
N GLU A 69 2.10 14.95 6.17
CA GLU A 69 2.10 15.83 7.33
C GLU A 69 2.84 17.12 6.99
N VAL A 70 2.17 18.26 7.17
CA VAL A 70 2.77 19.57 6.93
C VAL A 70 3.34 20.10 8.24
N ARG A 71 4.61 20.54 8.21
CA ARG A 71 5.30 21.13 9.35
C ARG A 71 5.97 22.42 8.92
N ALA A 72 5.99 23.41 9.82
CA ALA A 72 6.77 24.61 9.60
C ALA A 72 8.27 24.29 9.65
N LEU A 73 9.04 24.93 8.76
CA LEU A 73 10.50 24.79 8.74
C LEU A 73 11.15 25.59 9.87
N GLU A 74 10.52 26.70 10.26
CA GLU A 74 11.00 27.61 11.30
C GLU A 74 9.97 27.76 12.43
N SER A 75 10.45 28.02 13.64
CA SER A 75 9.60 28.25 14.80
C SER A 75 9.10 29.70 14.85
N GLY A 76 7.80 29.89 15.11
CA GLY A 76 7.24 31.23 15.23
C GLY A 76 5.79 31.22 15.71
N TYR A 77 5.18 32.41 15.74
CA TYR A 77 3.77 32.57 16.09
C TYR A 77 2.91 32.54 14.83
N LEU A 78 1.80 31.83 14.88
CA LEU A 78 0.85 31.78 13.77
C LEU A 78 0.10 33.11 13.68
N GLU A 79 0.09 33.72 12.50
CA GLU A 79 -0.67 34.95 12.22
C GLU A 79 -2.07 34.61 11.70
N GLU A 80 -2.15 33.75 10.67
CA GLU A 80 -3.40 33.42 10.00
C GLU A 80 -3.41 31.99 9.46
N ILE A 81 -4.60 31.37 9.45
CA ILE A 81 -4.90 30.10 8.79
C ILE A 81 -5.98 30.35 7.72
N PRO A 82 -5.60 30.64 6.46
CA PRO A 82 -6.57 30.94 5.39
C PRO A 82 -7.34 29.71 4.87
N VAL A 83 -7.03 28.50 5.35
CA VAL A 83 -7.69 27.25 4.93
C VAL A 83 -8.63 26.71 6.00
N LYS A 84 -9.72 26.08 5.56
CA LYS A 84 -10.69 25.40 6.43
C LYS A 84 -10.45 23.89 6.45
N GLU A 85 -10.85 23.24 7.53
CA GLU A 85 -10.82 21.79 7.63
C GLU A 85 -11.68 21.13 6.53
N GLY A 86 -11.12 20.10 5.89
CA GLY A 86 -11.76 19.41 4.75
C GLY A 86 -11.74 20.17 3.42
N GLN A 87 -11.17 21.38 3.36
CA GLN A 87 -11.03 22.13 2.13
C GLN A 87 -10.04 21.47 1.17
N SER A 88 -10.40 21.39 -0.11
CA SER A 88 -9.47 20.97 -1.17
C SER A 88 -8.47 22.09 -1.47
N VAL A 89 -7.17 21.76 -1.42
CA VAL A 89 -6.06 22.68 -1.69
C VAL A 89 -5.25 22.20 -2.88
N LYS A 90 -4.63 23.15 -3.60
CA LYS A 90 -3.71 22.86 -4.71
C LYS A 90 -2.27 23.04 -4.23
N ALA A 91 -1.33 22.39 -4.93
CA ALA A 91 0.09 22.63 -4.68
C ALA A 91 0.42 24.13 -4.80
N GLY A 92 1.16 24.65 -3.83
CA GLY A 92 1.54 26.07 -3.75
C GLY A 92 0.48 26.99 -3.14
N SER A 93 -0.67 26.48 -2.68
CA SER A 93 -1.64 27.30 -1.93
C SER A 93 -1.14 27.55 -0.51
N THR A 94 -1.16 28.81 -0.06
CA THR A 94 -0.82 29.18 1.32
C THR A 94 -1.84 28.58 2.28
N MET A 95 -1.35 27.83 3.27
CA MET A 95 -2.19 27.19 4.30
C MET A 95 -2.02 27.82 5.68
N PHE A 96 -0.84 28.37 5.96
CA PHE A 96 -0.46 28.95 7.24
C PHE A 96 0.43 30.15 6.98
N ARG A 97 0.24 31.24 7.73
CA ARG A 97 1.14 32.40 7.73
C ARG A 97 1.73 32.57 9.12
N ILE A 98 3.05 32.66 9.21
CA ILE A 98 3.76 32.90 10.46
C ILE A 98 4.00 34.41 10.58
N LEU A 99 3.89 34.96 11.78
CA LEU A 99 4.08 36.39 12.03
C LEU A 99 5.49 36.84 11.57
N PRO A 100 5.61 37.69 10.53
CA PRO A 100 6.89 37.98 9.90
C PRO A 100 7.66 39.11 10.58
N THR A 101 7.07 39.81 11.57
CA THR A 101 7.60 41.06 12.14
C THR A 101 9.06 40.95 12.62
N LEU A 102 9.41 39.84 13.28
CA LEU A 102 10.78 39.61 13.75
C LEU A 102 11.75 39.31 12.59
N TYR A 103 11.29 38.58 11.58
CA TYR A 103 12.07 38.22 10.39
C TYR A 103 12.32 39.44 9.50
N GLU A 104 11.30 40.28 9.29
CA GLU A 104 11.43 41.55 8.57
C GLU A 104 12.41 42.50 9.28
N ALA A 105 12.33 42.61 10.61
CA ALA A 105 13.25 43.43 11.38
C ALA A 105 14.70 42.93 11.25
N ARG A 106 14.93 41.61 11.28
CA ARG A 106 16.26 41.01 11.06
C ARG A 106 16.77 41.27 9.65
N LEU A 107 15.92 41.08 8.63
CA LEU A 107 16.28 41.35 7.24
C LEU A 107 16.67 42.83 7.04
N ASN A 108 15.93 43.75 7.66
CA ASN A 108 16.23 45.18 7.61
C ASN A 108 17.57 45.51 8.29
N ALA A 109 17.90 44.86 9.40
CA ALA A 109 19.19 45.02 10.05
C ALA A 109 20.35 44.54 9.14
N GLU A 110 20.23 43.35 8.55
CA GLU A 110 21.26 42.81 7.64
C GLU A 110 21.38 43.62 6.34
N LYS A 111 20.27 44.18 5.82
CA LYS A 111 20.30 45.14 4.70
C LYS A 111 21.10 46.41 5.03
N ALA A 112 20.98 46.92 6.26
CA ALA A 112 21.76 48.07 6.71
C ALA A 112 23.26 47.74 6.81
N GLU A 113 23.60 46.54 7.29
CA GLU A 113 24.99 46.03 7.33
C GLU A 113 25.60 45.88 5.93
N VAL A 114 24.83 45.36 4.96
CA VAL A 114 25.25 45.30 3.56
C VAL A 114 25.50 46.69 2.99
N SER A 115 24.61 47.64 3.25
CA SER A 115 24.77 49.04 2.82
C SER A 115 26.03 49.68 3.40
N LEU A 116 26.30 49.45 4.68
CA LEU A 116 27.51 49.94 5.35
C LEU A 116 28.78 49.33 4.74
N ALA A 117 28.81 48.01 4.55
CA ALA A 117 29.95 47.34 3.95
C ALA A 117 30.18 47.75 2.48
N GLN A 118 29.10 48.05 1.74
CA GLN A 118 29.19 48.56 0.38
C GLN A 118 29.86 49.94 0.36
N ILE A 119 29.44 50.86 1.24
CA ILE A 119 30.05 52.18 1.35
C ILE A 119 31.54 52.08 1.71
N GLU A 120 31.90 51.17 2.63
CA GLU A 120 33.30 50.91 2.98
C GLU A 120 34.10 50.38 1.80
N TYR A 121 33.55 49.44 1.03
CA TYR A 121 34.18 48.90 -0.18
C TYR A 121 34.38 49.98 -1.24
N ASP A 122 33.33 50.74 -1.58
CA ASP A 122 33.37 51.81 -2.58
C ASP A 122 34.40 52.88 -2.20
N ASN A 123 34.47 53.23 -0.92
CA ASN A 123 35.46 54.18 -0.41
C ASN A 123 36.88 53.62 -0.51
N THR A 124 37.09 52.35 -0.13
CA THR A 124 38.41 51.69 -0.18
C THR A 124 38.88 51.52 -1.62
N GLU A 125 37.98 51.16 -2.54
CA GLU A 125 38.26 51.07 -3.98
C GLU A 125 38.65 52.44 -4.55
N ARG A 126 37.91 53.50 -4.20
CA ARG A 126 38.24 54.88 -4.59
C ARG A 126 39.62 55.30 -4.07
N LEU A 127 39.95 54.99 -2.82
CA LEU A 127 41.26 55.29 -2.23
C LEU A 127 42.38 54.47 -2.88
N TYR A 128 42.10 53.24 -3.31
CA TYR A 128 43.05 52.40 -4.04
C TYR A 128 43.37 52.99 -5.41
N ASN A 129 42.35 53.47 -6.12
CA ASN A 129 42.50 54.18 -7.40
C ASN A 129 43.32 55.47 -7.24
N GLN A 130 43.23 56.12 -6.08
CA GLN A 130 44.06 57.28 -5.70
C GLN A 130 45.45 56.89 -5.16
N LYS A 131 45.81 55.60 -5.16
CA LYS A 131 47.07 55.04 -4.64
C LYS A 131 47.32 55.31 -3.14
N VAL A 132 46.26 55.46 -2.35
CA VAL A 132 46.33 55.73 -0.90
C VAL A 132 46.35 54.43 -0.07
N VAL A 133 45.72 53.36 -0.55
CA VAL A 133 45.65 52.05 0.14
C VAL A 133 46.24 50.93 -0.72
N ALA A 134 46.61 49.83 -0.08
CA ALA A 134 47.17 48.65 -0.73
C ALA A 134 46.08 47.70 -1.27
N LYS A 135 46.42 46.89 -2.28
CA LYS A 135 45.50 45.91 -2.89
C LYS A 135 44.86 44.91 -1.89
N PRO A 136 45.58 44.38 -0.87
CA PRO A 136 44.97 43.48 0.11
C PRO A 136 43.84 44.13 0.93
N GLU A 137 43.88 45.45 1.13
CA GLU A 137 42.84 46.19 1.86
C GLU A 137 41.52 46.18 1.09
N VAL A 138 41.58 46.40 -0.24
CA VAL A 138 40.41 46.31 -1.12
C VAL A 138 39.84 44.89 -1.11
N ALA A 139 40.70 43.87 -1.19
CA ALA A 139 40.27 42.48 -1.14
C ALA A 139 39.61 42.10 0.21
N LEU A 140 40.08 42.69 1.31
CA LEU A 140 39.47 42.51 2.63
C LEU A 140 38.08 43.17 2.69
N ALA A 141 37.94 44.39 2.16
CA ALA A 141 36.65 45.08 2.08
C ALA A 141 35.66 44.31 1.18
N GLU A 142 36.11 43.78 0.05
CA GLU A 142 35.31 42.92 -0.85
C GLU A 142 34.85 41.65 -0.14
N ALA A 143 35.74 40.98 0.58
CA ALA A 143 35.41 39.79 1.35
C ALA A 143 34.40 40.09 2.48
N LYS A 144 34.52 41.26 3.13
CA LYS A 144 33.56 41.72 4.14
C LYS A 144 32.18 41.95 3.53
N LEU A 145 32.11 42.64 2.39
CA LEU A 145 30.87 42.84 1.63
C LEU A 145 30.23 41.50 1.27
N ALA A 146 30.99 40.60 0.65
CA ALA A 146 30.49 39.27 0.27
C ALA A 146 29.93 38.48 1.47
N LYS A 147 30.59 38.55 2.63
CA LYS A 147 30.13 37.90 3.87
C LYS A 147 28.78 38.45 4.34
N VAL A 148 28.61 39.76 4.40
CA VAL A 148 27.34 40.36 4.86
C VAL A 148 26.23 40.17 3.83
N THR A 149 26.55 40.16 2.53
CA THR A 149 25.58 39.83 1.48
C THR A 149 25.08 38.39 1.61
N ALA A 150 25.97 37.43 1.83
CA ALA A 150 25.58 36.04 2.06
C ALA A 150 24.69 35.88 3.29
N ARG A 151 24.96 36.64 4.36
CA ARG A 151 24.14 36.65 5.57
C ARG A 151 22.75 37.25 5.34
N MET A 152 22.66 38.35 4.59
CA MET A 152 21.39 38.94 4.19
C MET A 152 20.55 37.97 3.34
N GLN A 153 21.18 37.25 2.40
CA GLN A 153 20.51 36.21 1.61
C GLN A 153 19.97 35.07 2.46
N LEU A 154 20.72 34.65 3.49
CA LEU A 154 20.26 33.65 4.44
C LEU A 154 19.04 34.14 5.21
N THR A 155 19.07 35.37 5.73
CA THR A 155 17.92 35.97 6.44
C THR A 155 16.71 36.21 5.52
N GLN A 156 16.93 36.48 4.23
CA GLN A 156 15.84 36.55 3.26
C GLN A 156 15.16 35.19 3.10
N ALA A 157 15.93 34.09 2.99
CA ALA A 157 15.36 32.75 2.91
C ALA A 157 14.59 32.36 4.18
N GLU A 158 15.05 32.80 5.36
CA GLU A 158 14.30 32.63 6.62
C GLU A 158 12.95 33.35 6.60
N LEU A 159 12.89 34.57 6.04
CA LEU A 159 11.63 35.32 5.89
C LEU A 159 10.68 34.67 4.88
N ASP A 160 11.23 34.10 3.79
CA ASP A 160 10.44 33.39 2.78
C ASP A 160 9.76 32.13 3.35
N PHE A 161 10.24 31.56 4.45
CA PHE A 161 9.55 30.47 5.15
C PHE A 161 8.39 30.94 6.04
N ALA A 162 8.32 32.23 6.37
CA ALA A 162 7.27 32.80 7.20
C ALA A 162 6.06 33.30 6.39
N THR A 163 6.25 33.60 5.11
CA THR A 163 5.25 34.19 4.19
C THR A 163 4.61 33.15 3.26
#